data_AF-A0A6B3H5Z8-F1
#
_entry.id   AF-A0A6B3H5Z8-F1
#
_cell.length_a   1.000
_cell.length_b   1.000
_cell.length_c   1.000
_cell.angle_alpha   90.00
_cell.angle_beta   90.00
_cell.angle_gamma   90.00
#
_symmetry.space_group_name_H-M   'P 1'
#
loop_
_entity.id
_entity.type
_entity.pdbx_description
1 polymer ?
#
loop_
_entity_poly.entity_id
_entity_poly.type
_entity_poly.pdbx_seq_one_letter_code
_entity_poly.pdbx_strand_id
1 'polypeptide(L)' 'GLQLTGVTFSDPAAVRRLAQRLAAVAGRRLDDARPWVDARLPDGTRMHAVLPPVAVGSTCLSLRVVRPR' A
#
# COMPACT_ATOMS: atom_id res chain seq x y z
N GLY A 1 -0.14 -1.53 20.97
CA GLY A 1 -0.46 -2.85 20.37
C GLY A 1 -1.19 -2.66 19.07
N LEU A 2 -1.74 -3.73 18.49
CA LEU A 2 -2.61 -3.64 17.30
C LEU A 2 -3.98 -3.07 17.71
N GLN A 3 -4.49 -2.13 16.92
CA GLN A 3 -5.81 -1.52 17.13
C GLN A 3 -6.45 -1.28 15.77
N LEU A 4 -7.73 -1.62 15.66
CA LEU A 4 -8.52 -1.28 14.47
C LEU A 4 -8.74 0.23 14.44
N THR A 5 -8.71 0.80 13.24
CA THR A 5 -9.02 2.21 13.02
C THR A 5 -10.45 2.33 12.48
N GLY A 6 -11.05 3.53 12.57
CA GLY A 6 -12.32 3.83 11.90
C GLY A 6 -12.20 4.04 10.39
N VAL A 7 -11.00 3.87 9.81
CA VAL A 7 -10.78 4.06 8.37
C VAL A 7 -11.22 2.80 7.62
N THR A 8 -12.18 2.96 6.72
CA THR A 8 -12.72 1.88 5.89
C THR A 8 -12.59 2.21 4.41
N PHE A 9 -12.61 1.18 3.57
CA PHE A 9 -12.66 1.31 2.12
C PHE A 9 -14.03 0.86 1.60
N SER A 10 -14.49 1.45 0.49
CA SER A 10 -15.77 1.10 -0.14
C SER A 10 -15.79 -0.34 -0.66
N ASP A 11 -14.66 -0.79 -1.20
CA ASP A 11 -14.51 -2.06 -1.89
C ASP A 11 -13.02 -2.46 -1.97
N PRO A 12 -12.70 -3.74 -2.28
CA PRO A 12 -11.31 -4.19 -2.45
C PRO A 12 -10.54 -3.44 -3.55
N ALA A 13 -11.22 -2.97 -4.60
CA ALA A 13 -10.58 -2.23 -5.69
C ALA A 13 -10.14 -0.82 -5.22
N ALA A 14 -10.77 -0.23 -4.22
CA ALA A 14 -10.35 1.02 -3.61
C ALA A 14 -8.98 0.88 -2.91
N VAL A 15 -8.73 -0.26 -2.28
CA VAL A 15 -7.42 -0.58 -1.67
C VAL A 15 -6.36 -0.71 -2.77
N ARG A 16 -6.67 -1.40 -3.88
CA ARG A 16 -5.77 -1.48 -5.05
C ARG A 16 -5.45 -0.10 -5.61
N ARG A 17 -6.46 0.74 -5.86
CA ARG A 17 -6.28 2.11 -6.37
C ARG A 17 -5.41 2.95 -5.43
N LEU A 18 -5.57 2.83 -4.12
CA LEU A 18 -4.72 3.51 -3.14
C LEU A 18 -3.26 3.04 -3.26
N ALA A 19 -3.02 1.73 -3.26
CA ALA A 19 -1.66 1.18 -3.36
C ALA A 19 -0.97 1.63 -4.65
N GLN A 20 -1.68 1.63 -5.79
CA GLN A 20 -1.14 2.06 -7.08
C GLN A 20 -0.81 3.56 -7.09
N ARG A 21 -1.68 4.40 -6.52
CA ARG A 21 -1.40 5.84 -6.38
C ARG A 21 -0.19 6.10 -5.51
N LEU A 22 -0.05 5.41 -4.38
CA LEU A 22 1.12 5.57 -3.50
C LEU A 22 2.41 5.09 -4.18
N ALA A 23 2.35 3.99 -4.92
CA ALA A 23 3.48 3.52 -5.72
C ALA A 23 3.89 4.56 -6.78
N ALA A 24 2.91 5.14 -7.49
CA ALA A 24 3.16 6.19 -8.49
C ALA A 24 3.80 7.44 -7.87
N VAL A 25 3.31 7.89 -6.70
CA VAL A 25 3.91 9.00 -5.94
C VAL A 25 5.36 8.70 -5.54
N ALA A 26 5.69 7.44 -5.28
CA ALA A 26 7.06 7.00 -4.98
C ALA A 26 7.91 6.70 -6.23
N GLY A 27 7.42 6.98 -7.44
CA GLY A 27 8.14 6.67 -8.69
C GLY A 27 8.37 5.17 -8.88
N ARG A 28 7.40 4.35 -8.46
CA ARG A 28 7.41 2.90 -8.59
C ARG A 28 6.17 2.41 -9.32
N ARG A 29 6.29 1.24 -9.94
CA ARG A 29 5.21 0.61 -10.72
C ARG A 29 4.55 -0.48 -9.87
N LEU A 30 3.22 -0.51 -9.85
CA LEU A 30 2.42 -1.54 -9.21
C LEU A 30 1.22 -1.85 -10.11
N ASP A 31 1.25 -3.02 -10.75
CA ASP A 31 0.24 -3.50 -11.68
C ASP A 31 0.25 -5.02 -11.76
N ASP A 32 -0.58 -5.61 -12.60
CA ASP A 32 -0.72 -7.07 -12.64
C ASP A 32 0.54 -7.78 -13.19
N ALA A 33 1.41 -7.07 -13.91
CA ALA A 33 2.71 -7.58 -14.35
C ALA A 33 3.82 -7.39 -13.29
N ARG A 34 3.64 -6.44 -12.36
CA ARG A 34 4.49 -6.23 -11.17
C ARG A 34 3.61 -6.15 -9.92
N PRO A 35 3.14 -7.30 -9.40
CA PRO A 35 2.07 -7.35 -8.41
C PRO A 35 2.53 -7.02 -6.98
N TRP A 36 3.77 -6.58 -6.79
CA TRP A 36 4.26 -6.13 -5.50
C TRP A 36 5.25 -4.98 -5.66
N VAL A 37 5.41 -4.18 -4.60
CA VAL A 37 6.34 -3.05 -4.59
C VAL A 37 6.83 -2.76 -3.18
N ASP A 38 8.13 -2.48 -3.06
CA ASP A 38 8.74 -1.79 -1.93
C ASP A 38 9.11 -0.37 -2.34
N ALA A 39 8.68 0.61 -1.55
CA ALA A 39 8.84 2.03 -1.88
C ALA A 39 9.05 2.90 -0.64
N ARG A 40 9.62 4.09 -0.87
CA ARG A 40 9.68 5.16 0.12
C ARG A 40 8.84 6.33 -0.39
N LEU A 41 7.87 6.74 0.42
CA LEU A 41 7.03 7.90 0.15
C LEU A 41 7.81 9.20 0.42
N PRO A 42 7.36 10.36 -0.11
CA PRO A 42 8.07 11.63 0.04
C PRO A 42 8.30 12.07 1.49
N ASP A 43 7.42 11.66 2.42
CA ASP A 43 7.53 11.91 3.86
C ASP A 43 8.54 11.00 4.57
N GLY A 44 9.19 10.09 3.85
CA GLY A 44 10.10 9.08 4.40
C GLY A 44 9.44 7.80 4.88
N THR A 45 8.09 7.72 4.87
CA THR A 45 7.35 6.50 5.19
C THR A 45 7.74 5.38 4.22
N ARG A 46 8.01 4.19 4.76
CA ARG A 46 8.23 3.00 3.94
C ARG A 46 6.91 2.32 3.68
N MET A 47 6.69 1.94 2.42
CA MET A 47 5.52 1.23 1.97
C MET A 47 5.92 -0.11 1.35
N HIS A 48 5.18 -1.15 1.71
CA HIS A 48 5.15 -2.42 0.98
C HIS A 48 3.70 -2.68 0.55
N ALA A 49 3.48 -3.06 -0.71
CA ALA A 49 2.15 -3.41 -1.21
C ALA A 49 2.19 -4.66 -2.09
N VAL A 50 1.12 -5.46 -2.04
CA VAL A 50 0.96 -6.70 -2.81
C VAL A 50 -0.47 -6.79 -3.36
N LEU A 51 -0.61 -7.04 -4.66
CA LEU A 51 -1.87 -7.19 -5.37
C LEU A 51 -2.30 -8.67 -5.45
N PRO A 52 -3.60 -8.95 -5.62
CA PRO A 52 -4.06 -10.26 -6.05
C PRO A 52 -3.42 -10.68 -7.39
N PRO A 53 -3.23 -11.99 -7.64
CA PRO A 53 -3.59 -13.11 -6.76
C PRO A 53 -2.54 -13.40 -5.67
N VAL A 54 -1.41 -12.69 -5.64
CA VAL A 54 -0.33 -12.93 -4.66
C VAL A 54 -0.82 -12.64 -3.24
N ALA A 55 -1.55 -11.54 -3.07
CA ALA A 55 -2.34 -11.30 -1.87
C ALA A 55 -3.71 -11.99 -2.01
N VAL A 56 -3.97 -12.96 -1.13
CA VAL A 56 -5.24 -13.69 -1.11
C VAL A 56 -6.36 -12.77 -0.62
N GLY A 57 -7.47 -12.71 -1.36
CA GLY A 57 -8.67 -11.96 -1.02
C GLY A 57 -8.66 -10.49 -1.46
N SER A 58 -7.65 -9.71 -1.09
CA SER A 58 -7.56 -8.28 -1.46
C SER A 58 -6.11 -7.79 -1.48
N THR A 59 -5.87 -6.61 -2.05
CA THR A 59 -4.57 -5.94 -1.95
C THR A 59 -4.14 -5.78 -0.49
N CYS A 60 -2.92 -6.19 -0.17
CA CYS A 60 -2.28 -5.95 1.12
C CYS A 60 -1.39 -4.71 1.05
N LEU A 61 -1.48 -3.83 2.06
CA LEU A 61 -0.69 -2.61 2.16
C LEU A 61 -0.12 -2.48 3.57
N SER A 62 1.19 -2.27 3.69
CA SER A 62 1.89 -2.05 4.95
C SER A 62 2.66 -0.74 4.91
N LEU A 63 2.40 0.14 5.88
CA LEU A 63 3.05 1.45 6.01
C LEU A 63 3.84 1.50 7.32
N ARG A 64 5.12 1.88 7.22
CA ARG A 64 6.02 2.05 8.35
C ARG A 64 6.49 3.49 8.37
N VAL A 65 5.81 4.29 9.21
CA VAL A 65 6.08 5.72 9.37
C VAL A 65 7.36 5.95 10.17
N VAL A 66 8.07 7.02 9.83
CA VAL A 66 9.19 7.52 10.64
C VAL A 66 8.57 8.35 11.77
N ARG A 67 8.97 8.11 13.01
CA ARG A 67 8.57 8.96 14.13
C ARG A 67 9.44 10.22 14.10
N PRO A 68 8.88 11.43 13.91
CA PRO A 68 9.63 12.67 14.08
C PRO A 68 10.17 12.72 15.52
N ARG A 69 11.39 13.23 15.68
CA ARG A 69 11.96 13.52 17.02
C ARG A 69 11.25 14.72 17.64
#